data_AF-A0A0D7F446-F1
#
_entry.id   AF-A0A0D7F446-F1
#
_cell.length_a   1.000
_cell.length_b   1.000
_cell.length_c   1.000
_cell.angle_alpha   90.00
_cell.angle_beta   90.00
_cell.angle_gamma   90.00
#
_symmetry.space_group_name_H-M   'P 1'
#
loop_
_entity.id
_entity.type
_entity.pdbx_description
1 polymer ?
#
loop_
_entity_poly.entity_id
_entity_poly.type
_entity_poly.pdbx_seq_one_letter_code
_entity_poly.pdbx_strand_id
1 'polypeptide(L)'
;MIELVGGQADAVMDFRVFAESKPCRERLSAVFRDGGRLPRMKYRGAFAERNDILQQRNRQGFGIFYSSNPSDGAGVKNNNIVAVRALPLDLDTTRPPADWDGGLRPHVLIESSPGRFQALFMIEPTTAFDEAARMAKRLAMLYGGDPNVSDRARVLRLPGFVHQKAKPFRSRIVWIDHFAAPFTLDDFDVILPPLPKRRIGIGDSGVGLIDAKRAALLFEHYPVEAIAGNAAWQRFAMALHSACNGNEAVAELFFKFCMQDSAYDDDDDARNRMRWDSFHAERDGGLTIGTLKRLCTENRIPGAVRFALFNDALRDFDNE
;
A
#
# COMPACT_ATOMS: atom_id res chain seq x y z
N MET A 1 -7.95 23.81 -10.09
CA MET A 1 -7.60 22.48 -9.53
C MET A 1 -7.29 21.45 -10.62
N ILE A 2 -8.20 21.12 -11.54
CA ILE A 2 -7.88 20.19 -12.65
C ILE A 2 -6.68 20.68 -13.46
N GLU A 3 -6.64 21.96 -13.81
CA GLU A 3 -5.50 22.57 -14.50
C GLU A 3 -4.20 22.47 -13.69
N LEU A 4 -4.21 22.86 -12.42
CA LEU A 4 -3.06 22.75 -11.53
C LEU A 4 -2.53 21.32 -11.43
N VAL A 5 -3.41 20.34 -11.26
CA VAL A 5 -3.02 18.93 -11.13
C VAL A 5 -2.61 18.36 -12.48
N GLY A 6 -3.36 18.69 -13.52
CA GLY A 6 -3.29 18.14 -14.87
C GLY A 6 -2.22 18.77 -15.76
N GLY A 7 -1.74 19.96 -15.41
CA GLY A 7 -0.91 20.84 -16.23
C GLY A 7 -1.70 21.77 -17.17
N GLN A 8 -2.95 21.42 -17.48
CA GLN A 8 -3.82 22.17 -18.39
C GLN A 8 -5.31 21.90 -18.09
N ALA A 9 -6.20 22.80 -18.51
CA ALA A 9 -7.63 22.74 -18.19
C ALA A 9 -8.35 21.50 -18.75
N ASP A 10 -7.92 21.02 -19.91
CA ASP A 10 -8.47 19.87 -20.64
C ASP A 10 -7.66 18.59 -20.44
N ALA A 11 -6.78 18.57 -19.43
CA ALA A 11 -5.95 17.41 -19.12
C ALA A 11 -6.79 16.13 -19.00
N VAL A 12 -6.32 15.04 -19.60
CA VAL A 12 -6.94 13.73 -19.46
C VAL A 12 -6.72 13.24 -18.04
N MET A 13 -7.83 13.08 -17.30
CA MET A 13 -7.83 12.63 -15.91
C MET A 13 -8.52 11.28 -15.79
N ASP A 14 -8.14 10.50 -14.78
CA ASP A 14 -8.83 9.27 -14.40
C ASP A 14 -9.76 9.54 -13.21
N PHE A 15 -11.05 9.42 -13.45
CA PHE A 15 -12.10 9.55 -12.44
C PHE A 15 -12.59 8.18 -11.98
N ARG A 16 -12.89 8.10 -10.69
CA ARG A 16 -13.25 6.88 -9.98
C ARG A 16 -14.54 7.11 -9.22
N VAL A 17 -15.50 6.21 -9.44
CA VAL A 17 -16.85 6.37 -8.91
C VAL A 17 -17.24 5.12 -8.14
N PHE A 18 -17.62 5.31 -6.87
CA PHE A 18 -17.94 4.23 -5.93
C PHE A 18 -19.30 4.46 -5.28
N ALA A 19 -20.05 3.38 -5.04
CA ALA A 19 -21.28 3.46 -4.27
C ALA A 19 -20.99 3.97 -2.86
N GLU A 20 -21.66 5.05 -2.45
CA GLU A 20 -21.32 5.75 -1.21
C GLU A 20 -22.51 5.89 -0.26
N SER A 21 -23.65 6.41 -0.74
CA SER A 21 -24.84 6.57 0.08
C SER A 21 -25.44 5.23 0.48
N LYS A 22 -26.04 5.16 1.68
CA LYS A 22 -26.72 3.96 2.16
C LYS A 22 -27.78 3.46 1.17
N PRO A 23 -28.71 4.29 0.65
CA PRO A 23 -29.67 3.86 -0.35
C PRO A 23 -29.04 3.35 -1.66
N CYS A 24 -27.93 3.97 -2.11
CA CYS A 24 -27.23 3.51 -3.30
C CYS A 24 -26.58 2.15 -3.09
N ARG A 25 -25.93 1.95 -1.95
CA ARG A 25 -25.30 0.67 -1.59
C ARG A 25 -26.35 -0.43 -1.43
N GLU A 26 -27.48 -0.16 -0.79
CA GLU A 26 -28.59 -1.11 -0.65
C GLU A 26 -29.19 -1.47 -2.01
N ARG A 27 -29.52 -0.48 -2.84
CA ARG A 27 -30.05 -0.69 -4.20
C ARG A 27 -29.10 -1.54 -5.05
N LEU A 28 -27.79 -1.31 -4.98
CA LEU A 28 -26.82 -2.11 -5.71
C LEU A 28 -26.65 -3.50 -5.10
N SER A 29 -26.60 -3.63 -3.79
CA SER A 29 -26.46 -4.95 -3.14
C SER A 29 -27.65 -5.87 -3.42
N ALA A 30 -28.85 -5.32 -3.61
CA ALA A 30 -30.02 -6.08 -4.03
C ALA A 30 -29.91 -6.65 -5.46
N VAL A 31 -29.18 -5.94 -6.34
CA VAL A 31 -28.95 -6.33 -7.74
C VAL A 31 -27.74 -7.28 -7.86
N PHE A 32 -26.69 -7.03 -7.09
CA PHE A 32 -25.49 -7.84 -7.01
C PHE A 32 -25.58 -8.78 -5.79
N ARG A 33 -26.50 -9.75 -5.80
CA ARG A 33 -26.64 -10.77 -4.73
C ARG A 33 -25.34 -11.62 -4.59
N ASP A 34 -25.14 -12.17 -3.39
CA ASP A 34 -24.04 -13.07 -2.96
C ASP A 34 -22.61 -12.51 -2.92
N GLY A 35 -22.33 -11.63 -1.94
CA GLY A 35 -20.95 -11.35 -1.48
C GLY A 35 -20.04 -10.66 -2.51
N GLY A 36 -20.54 -10.36 -3.71
CA GLY A 36 -19.83 -9.70 -4.78
C GLY A 36 -19.43 -8.27 -4.43
N ARG A 37 -18.28 -7.83 -4.94
CA ARG A 37 -17.81 -6.45 -4.75
C ARG A 37 -18.72 -5.49 -5.52
N LEU A 38 -19.26 -4.48 -4.83
CA LEU A 38 -20.04 -3.41 -5.48
C LEU A 38 -19.30 -2.81 -6.68
N PRO A 39 -20.02 -2.45 -7.77
CA PRO A 39 -19.42 -1.98 -8.99
C PRO A 39 -18.58 -0.71 -8.75
N ARG A 40 -17.41 -0.68 -9.38
CA ARG A 40 -16.49 0.45 -9.38
C ARG A 40 -16.35 0.97 -10.79
N MET A 41 -16.89 2.14 -11.07
CA MET A 41 -16.86 2.72 -12.42
C MET A 41 -15.59 3.56 -12.59
N LYS A 42 -15.14 3.64 -13.84
CA LYS A 42 -13.96 4.39 -14.26
C LYS A 42 -14.37 5.27 -15.43
N TYR A 43 -13.98 6.53 -15.39
CA TYR A 43 -14.17 7.45 -16.49
C TYR A 43 -12.83 8.14 -16.77
N ARG A 44 -12.36 8.05 -18.01
CA ARG A 44 -11.12 8.71 -18.45
C ARG A 44 -11.46 9.79 -19.47
N GLY A 45 -10.83 10.96 -19.36
CA GLY A 45 -11.03 12.07 -20.28
C GLY A 45 -10.88 13.42 -19.59
N ALA A 46 -11.13 14.50 -20.34
CA ALA A 46 -11.13 15.84 -19.77
C ALA A 46 -12.31 15.99 -18.79
N PHE A 47 -12.13 16.80 -17.73
CA PHE A 47 -13.20 17.00 -16.74
C PHE A 47 -14.48 17.55 -17.38
N ALA A 48 -14.36 18.51 -18.31
CA ALA A 48 -15.50 19.12 -18.99
C ALA A 48 -16.39 18.07 -19.70
N GLU A 49 -15.78 17.09 -20.36
CA GLU A 49 -16.46 16.00 -21.07
C GLU A 49 -17.12 14.98 -20.13
N ARG A 50 -16.58 14.84 -18.91
CA ARG A 50 -17.04 13.85 -17.93
C ARG A 50 -17.95 14.44 -16.86
N ASN A 51 -18.03 15.76 -16.72
CA ASN A 51 -18.76 16.41 -15.64
C ASN A 51 -20.22 15.97 -15.57
N ASP A 52 -20.94 15.91 -16.70
CA ASP A 52 -22.36 15.55 -16.70
C ASP A 52 -22.63 14.14 -16.17
N ILE A 53 -21.85 13.15 -16.63
CA ILE A 53 -21.97 11.78 -16.12
C ILE A 53 -21.55 11.69 -14.66
N LEU A 54 -20.51 12.40 -14.23
CA LEU A 54 -20.09 12.42 -12.83
C LEU A 54 -21.16 13.05 -11.92
N GLN A 55 -21.82 14.13 -12.36
CA GLN A 55 -22.93 14.76 -11.65
C GLN A 55 -24.14 13.83 -11.57
N GLN A 56 -24.48 13.17 -12.67
CA GLN A 56 -25.55 12.17 -12.69
C GLN A 56 -25.27 11.04 -11.69
N ARG A 57 -24.04 10.51 -11.66
CA ARG A 57 -23.64 9.47 -10.69
C ARG A 57 -23.66 9.99 -9.26
N ASN A 58 -23.23 11.22 -9.01
CA ASN A 58 -23.28 11.77 -7.66
C ASN A 58 -24.73 11.91 -7.15
N ARG A 59 -25.66 12.37 -7.99
CA ARG A 59 -27.11 12.38 -7.67
C ARG A 59 -27.68 10.99 -7.40
N GLN A 60 -27.10 9.95 -7.99
CA GLN A 60 -27.48 8.54 -7.75
C GLN A 60 -26.87 7.94 -6.47
N GLY A 61 -26.17 8.73 -5.65
CA GLY A 61 -25.59 8.29 -4.38
C GLY A 61 -24.17 7.73 -4.48
N PHE A 62 -23.46 8.00 -5.58
CA PHE A 62 -22.05 7.62 -5.72
C PHE A 62 -21.10 8.74 -5.26
N GLY A 63 -20.00 8.36 -4.62
CA GLY A 63 -18.87 9.24 -4.35
C GLY A 63 -17.99 9.39 -5.60
N ILE A 64 -17.50 10.60 -5.83
CA ILE A 64 -16.67 10.96 -6.99
C ILE A 64 -15.24 11.24 -6.55
N PHE A 65 -14.30 10.57 -7.21
CA PHE A 65 -12.89 10.59 -6.89
C PHE A 65 -12.06 10.76 -8.16
N TYR A 66 -10.80 11.15 -8.03
CA TYR A 66 -9.84 11.28 -9.13
C TYR A 66 -8.47 10.73 -8.72
N SER A 67 -7.68 10.30 -9.70
CA SER A 67 -6.26 10.03 -9.51
C SER A 67 -5.46 11.32 -9.68
N SER A 68 -4.64 11.67 -8.69
CA SER A 68 -3.75 12.84 -8.80
C SER A 68 -2.61 12.59 -9.78
N ASN A 69 -2.10 11.36 -9.83
CA ASN A 69 -0.98 10.94 -10.67
C ASN A 69 -1.44 10.34 -12.00
N PRO A 70 -0.73 10.60 -13.12
CA PRO A 70 -1.09 10.09 -14.44
C PRO A 70 -0.95 8.57 -14.53
N SER A 71 -1.85 7.94 -15.29
CA SER A 71 -1.80 6.50 -15.58
C SER A 71 -1.68 6.20 -17.08
N ASP A 72 -1.22 4.99 -17.38
CA ASP A 72 -1.15 4.40 -18.73
C ASP A 72 -2.53 4.21 -19.39
N GLY A 73 -3.62 4.31 -18.64
CA GLY A 73 -4.99 4.05 -19.10
C GLY A 73 -5.38 2.58 -19.24
N ALA A 74 -4.44 1.65 -19.09
CA ALA A 74 -4.69 0.20 -19.09
C ALA A 74 -5.21 -0.29 -17.73
N GLY A 75 -4.96 0.47 -16.65
CA GLY A 75 -5.42 0.08 -15.34
C GLY A 75 -5.36 1.18 -14.29
N VAL A 76 -5.37 0.75 -13.03
CA VAL A 76 -5.68 1.61 -11.86
C VAL A 76 -4.90 1.19 -10.62
N LYS A 77 -3.91 0.31 -10.81
CA LYS A 77 -3.01 -0.17 -9.79
C LYS A 77 -1.69 0.60 -9.91
N ASN A 78 -0.78 0.39 -8.98
CA ASN A 78 0.49 1.10 -8.91
C ASN A 78 1.36 0.91 -10.15
N ASN A 79 1.29 -0.26 -10.77
CA ASN A 79 2.01 -0.56 -12.01
C ASN A 79 1.45 0.18 -13.24
N ASN A 80 0.25 0.77 -13.13
CA ASN A 80 -0.34 1.58 -14.19
C ASN A 80 0.01 3.06 -14.06
N ILE A 81 0.60 3.50 -12.95
CA ILE A 81 0.97 4.90 -12.73
C ILE A 81 2.32 5.16 -13.42
N VAL A 82 2.33 6.09 -14.36
CA VAL A 82 3.49 6.36 -15.23
C VAL A 82 4.48 7.35 -14.62
N ALA A 83 4.00 8.24 -13.74
CA ALA A 83 4.82 9.19 -12.99
C ALA A 83 4.09 9.62 -11.72
N VAL A 84 4.82 10.13 -10.73
CA VAL A 84 4.25 10.86 -9.58
C VAL A 84 4.49 12.33 -9.80
N ARG A 85 3.39 13.10 -9.82
CA ARG A 85 3.41 14.57 -9.92
C ARG A 85 2.81 15.25 -8.69
N ALA A 86 2.24 14.46 -7.78
CA ALA A 86 1.66 14.99 -6.56
C ALA A 86 1.75 13.97 -5.42
N LEU A 87 2.09 14.48 -4.24
CA LEU A 87 2.09 13.74 -2.98
C LEU A 87 0.78 14.05 -2.22
N PRO A 88 -0.11 13.07 -2.05
CA PRO A 88 -1.33 13.24 -1.26
C PRO A 88 -1.04 13.10 0.24
N LEU A 89 -1.75 13.89 1.04
CA LEU A 89 -1.81 13.79 2.50
C LEU A 89 -3.28 13.79 2.93
N ASP A 90 -3.73 12.70 3.58
CA ASP A 90 -5.10 12.58 4.10
C ASP A 90 -5.12 12.85 5.61
N LEU A 91 -5.86 13.88 6.00
CA LEU A 91 -6.01 14.38 7.36
C LEU A 91 -7.44 14.07 7.84
N ASP A 92 -7.69 12.78 8.07
CA ASP A 92 -9.00 12.25 8.47
C ASP A 92 -9.33 12.49 9.95
N THR A 93 -8.29 12.53 10.80
CA THR A 93 -8.41 12.66 12.27
C THR A 93 -7.77 13.94 12.82
N THR A 94 -7.13 14.71 11.96
CA THR A 94 -6.27 15.84 12.35
C THR A 94 -6.65 17.06 11.52
N ARG A 95 -6.61 18.24 12.12
CA ARG A 95 -6.85 19.48 11.37
C ARG A 95 -5.58 19.90 10.64
N PRO A 96 -5.69 20.51 9.45
CA PRO A 96 -4.56 21.19 8.82
C PRO A 96 -3.97 22.21 9.80
N PRO A 97 -2.63 22.30 9.91
CA PRO A 97 -2.01 23.31 10.75
C PRO A 97 -2.27 24.71 10.18
N ALA A 98 -2.17 25.73 11.03
CA ALA A 98 -2.26 27.13 10.59
C ALA A 98 -1.07 27.49 9.68
N ASP A 99 0.13 27.05 10.09
CA ASP A 99 1.39 27.23 9.39
C ASP A 99 1.99 25.88 9.04
N TRP A 100 2.52 25.78 7.81
CA TRP A 100 3.16 24.57 7.33
C TRP A 100 4.68 24.69 7.46
N ASP A 101 5.33 23.66 7.99
CA ASP A 101 6.75 23.69 8.34
C ASP A 101 7.64 23.96 7.12
N GLY A 102 8.65 24.81 7.32
CA GLY A 102 9.69 25.11 6.32
C GLY A 102 9.19 25.69 4.99
N GLY A 103 7.92 26.11 4.90
CA GLY A 103 7.32 26.56 3.64
C GLY A 103 6.75 25.42 2.78
N LEU A 104 6.68 24.18 3.28
CA LEU A 104 5.97 23.07 2.64
C LEU A 104 4.46 23.25 2.77
N ARG A 105 3.91 24.28 2.13
CA ARG A 105 2.48 24.50 2.05
C ARG A 105 1.88 23.69 0.89
N PRO A 106 0.73 23.02 1.05
CA PRO A 106 0.10 22.31 -0.04
C PRO A 106 -0.44 23.28 -1.10
N HIS A 107 -0.30 22.90 -2.36
CA HIS A 107 -0.88 23.61 -3.49
C HIS A 107 -2.41 23.55 -3.50
N VAL A 108 -2.99 22.46 -2.96
CA VAL A 108 -4.44 22.32 -2.83
C VAL A 108 -4.77 21.73 -1.45
N LEU A 109 -5.72 22.35 -0.76
CA LEU A 109 -6.36 21.80 0.43
C LEU A 109 -7.86 21.65 0.17
N ILE A 110 -8.37 20.45 0.39
CA ILE A 110 -9.76 20.07 0.14
C ILE A 110 -10.37 19.64 1.47
N GLU A 111 -11.51 20.21 1.84
CA GLU A 111 -12.36 19.62 2.89
C GLU A 111 -13.22 18.55 2.22
N SER A 112 -12.89 17.29 2.47
CA SER A 112 -13.52 16.13 1.81
C SER A 112 -14.85 15.76 2.47
N SER A 113 -14.96 16.00 3.78
CA SER A 113 -16.15 15.90 4.61
C SER A 113 -15.96 16.79 5.87
N PRO A 114 -16.98 17.06 6.69
CA PRO A 114 -16.86 17.99 7.81
C PRO A 114 -15.68 17.65 8.73
N GLY A 115 -14.70 18.55 8.80
CA GLY A 115 -13.52 18.39 9.64
C GLY A 115 -12.47 17.39 9.15
N ARG A 116 -12.59 16.88 7.91
CA ARG A 116 -11.60 15.97 7.28
C ARG A 116 -11.05 16.57 6.01
N PHE A 117 -9.73 16.54 5.86
CA PHE A 117 -9.05 17.30 4.83
C PHE A 117 -8.11 16.44 4.00
N GLN A 118 -7.98 16.77 2.72
CA GLN A 118 -7.01 16.18 1.81
C GLN A 118 -6.11 17.31 1.30
N ALA A 119 -4.82 17.20 1.57
CA ALA A 119 -3.80 18.12 1.07
C ALA A 119 -3.07 17.48 -0.12
N LEU A 120 -2.74 18.31 -1.11
CA LEU A 120 -2.01 17.90 -2.29
C LEU A 120 -0.80 18.79 -2.47
N PHE A 121 0.38 18.17 -2.45
CA PHE A 121 1.66 18.83 -2.72
C PHE A 121 2.07 18.45 -4.14
N MET A 122 2.08 19.43 -5.05
CA MET A 122 2.57 19.22 -6.40
C MET A 122 4.09 19.11 -6.37
N ILE A 123 4.61 18.17 -7.15
CA ILE A 123 6.04 17.96 -7.30
C ILE A 123 6.43 17.94 -8.76
N GLU A 124 7.71 18.16 -9.04
CA GLU A 124 8.28 17.87 -10.35
C GLU A 124 8.01 16.39 -10.70
N PRO A 125 7.44 16.09 -11.88
CA PRO A 125 7.08 14.73 -12.24
C PRO A 125 8.28 13.79 -12.19
N THR A 126 8.14 12.66 -11.49
CA THR A 126 9.22 11.70 -11.27
C THR A 126 8.75 10.26 -11.38
N THR A 127 9.67 9.36 -11.75
CA THR A 127 9.48 7.89 -11.70
C THR A 127 10.15 7.26 -10.47
N ALA A 128 10.74 8.06 -9.58
CA ALA A 128 11.30 7.63 -8.29
C ALA A 128 10.18 7.28 -7.29
N PHE A 129 9.42 6.22 -7.60
CA PHE A 129 8.19 5.87 -6.91
C PHE A 129 8.37 5.60 -5.41
N ASP A 130 9.45 4.91 -5.03
CA ASP A 130 9.73 4.55 -3.65
C ASP A 130 10.11 5.78 -2.82
N GLU A 131 10.79 6.74 -3.43
CA GLU A 131 11.16 8.00 -2.81
C GLU A 131 9.96 8.92 -2.63
N ALA A 132 9.13 9.06 -3.66
CA ALA A 132 7.87 9.78 -3.55
C ALA A 132 6.97 9.19 -2.45
N ALA A 133 6.87 7.86 -2.37
CA ALA A 133 6.15 7.18 -1.30
C ALA A 133 6.77 7.44 0.09
N ARG A 134 8.11 7.50 0.17
CA ARG A 134 8.85 7.85 1.40
C ARG A 134 8.50 9.27 1.86
N MET A 135 8.48 10.25 0.96
CA MET A 135 8.10 11.63 1.29
C MET A 135 6.65 11.74 1.73
N ALA A 136 5.71 11.09 1.02
CA ALA A 136 4.31 11.07 1.42
C ALA A 136 4.09 10.47 2.83
N LYS A 137 4.88 9.45 3.22
CA LYS A 137 4.84 8.90 4.59
C LYS A 137 5.39 9.88 5.63
N ARG A 138 6.46 10.62 5.31
CA ARG A 138 7.02 11.64 6.21
C ARG A 138 6.05 12.80 6.43
N LEU A 139 5.36 13.22 5.37
CA LEU A 139 4.26 14.18 5.45
C LEU A 139 3.15 13.68 6.38
N ALA A 140 2.69 12.44 6.19
CA ALA A 140 1.67 11.84 7.04
C ALA A 140 2.11 11.77 8.51
N MET A 141 3.37 11.40 8.77
CA MET A 141 3.90 11.35 10.12
C MET A 141 3.98 12.73 10.79
N LEU A 142 4.51 13.73 10.09
CA LEU A 142 4.67 15.08 10.62
C LEU A 142 3.31 15.73 10.93
N TYR A 143 2.36 15.60 10.01
CA TYR A 143 1.07 16.29 10.09
C TYR A 143 -0.07 15.41 10.64
N GLY A 144 0.24 14.21 11.14
CA GLY A 144 -0.75 13.29 11.71
C GLY A 144 -1.78 12.77 10.69
N GLY A 145 -1.36 12.57 9.43
CA GLY A 145 -2.16 11.94 8.39
C GLY A 145 -2.04 10.41 8.37
N ASP A 146 -2.85 9.75 7.53
CA ASP A 146 -2.82 8.29 7.37
C ASP A 146 -1.60 7.84 6.51
N PRO A 147 -0.62 7.11 7.07
CA PRO A 147 0.54 6.66 6.32
C PRO A 147 0.19 5.65 5.21
N ASN A 148 -1.00 5.03 5.24
CA ASN A 148 -1.46 4.12 4.19
C ASN A 148 -1.90 4.84 2.91
N VAL A 149 -2.02 6.18 2.95
CA VAL A 149 -2.41 7.01 1.81
C VAL A 149 -1.22 7.32 0.89
N SER A 150 0.00 6.94 1.26
CA SER A 150 1.24 7.18 0.50
C SER A 150 1.36 6.44 -0.85
N ASP A 151 0.32 5.77 -1.31
CA ASP A 151 0.36 5.00 -2.55
C ASP A 151 0.18 5.90 -3.78
N ARG A 152 1.01 5.71 -4.81
CA ARG A 152 0.98 6.47 -6.07
C ARG A 152 -0.34 6.34 -6.85
N ALA A 153 -1.07 5.23 -6.70
CA ALA A 153 -2.40 5.04 -7.30
C ALA A 153 -3.55 5.47 -6.39
N ARG A 154 -3.26 6.19 -5.29
CA ARG A 154 -4.28 6.70 -4.38
C ARG A 154 -5.25 7.63 -5.12
N VAL A 155 -6.53 7.40 -4.86
CA VAL A 155 -7.62 8.26 -5.36
C VAL A 155 -8.04 9.22 -4.25
N LEU A 156 -8.27 10.47 -4.63
CA LEU A 156 -8.71 11.55 -3.74
C LEU A 156 -10.13 11.97 -4.09
N ARG A 157 -10.86 12.55 -3.13
CA ARG A 157 -12.22 13.03 -3.39
C ARG A 157 -12.15 14.25 -4.31
N LEU A 158 -12.94 14.24 -5.37
CA LEU A 158 -13.04 15.38 -6.27
C LEU A 158 -13.94 16.46 -5.64
N PRO A 159 -13.43 17.67 -5.35
CA PRO A 159 -14.24 18.76 -4.80
C PRO A 159 -15.37 19.17 -5.76
N GLY A 160 -16.43 19.75 -5.21
CA GLY A 160 -17.62 20.17 -5.93
C GLY A 160 -18.76 19.15 -5.93
N PHE A 161 -18.48 17.90 -5.56
CA PHE A 161 -19.45 16.81 -5.42
C PHE A 161 -19.85 16.58 -3.96
N VAL A 162 -21.05 16.03 -3.76
CA VAL A 162 -21.60 15.74 -2.43
C VAL A 162 -21.03 14.41 -1.91
N HIS A 163 -20.41 14.47 -0.73
CA HIS A 163 -20.11 13.32 0.13
C HIS A 163 -21.39 12.85 0.81
N GLN A 164 -21.77 11.59 0.60
CA GLN A 164 -23.10 11.06 0.96
C GLN A 164 -23.05 9.87 1.94
N LYS A 165 -21.89 9.58 2.53
CA LYS A 165 -21.74 8.48 3.50
C LYS A 165 -22.44 8.77 4.84
N ALA A 166 -22.60 10.05 5.17
CA ALA A 166 -23.26 10.56 6.37
C ALA A 166 -24.19 11.72 5.96
N LYS A 167 -24.39 12.71 6.85
CA LYS A 167 -25.07 13.97 6.49
C LYS A 167 -24.44 14.52 5.20
N PRO A 168 -25.23 14.80 4.15
CA PRO A 168 -24.71 15.30 2.89
C PRO A 168 -23.83 16.53 3.10
N PHE A 169 -22.64 16.49 2.52
CA PHE A 169 -21.66 17.57 2.59
C PHE A 169 -21.05 17.78 1.21
N ARG A 170 -21.10 19.02 0.70
CA ARG A 170 -20.43 19.34 -0.56
C ARG A 170 -18.95 19.51 -0.30
N SER A 171 -18.15 18.56 -0.77
CA SER A 171 -16.69 18.66 -0.72
C SER A 171 -16.23 19.94 -1.43
N ARG A 172 -15.24 20.62 -0.87
CA ARG A 172 -14.85 21.96 -1.32
C ARG A 172 -13.35 22.17 -1.21
N ILE A 173 -12.83 23.00 -2.09
CA ILE A 173 -11.48 23.53 -1.99
C ILE A 173 -11.51 24.61 -0.92
N VAL A 174 -10.64 24.49 0.09
CA VAL A 174 -10.47 25.50 1.14
C VAL A 174 -9.23 26.35 0.91
N TRP A 175 -8.24 25.82 0.21
CA TRP A 175 -7.05 26.55 -0.25
C TRP A 175 -6.63 26.02 -1.62
N ILE A 176 -6.23 26.93 -2.50
CA ILE A 176 -5.55 26.60 -3.75
C ILE A 176 -4.57 27.70 -4.11
N ASP A 177 -3.36 27.31 -4.47
CA ASP A 177 -2.35 28.22 -5.00
C ASP A 177 -1.99 27.78 -6.43
N HIS A 178 -2.45 28.56 -7.40
CA HIS A 178 -2.23 28.29 -8.82
C HIS A 178 -0.84 28.69 -9.32
N PHE A 179 -0.11 29.49 -8.54
CA PHE A 179 1.15 30.11 -8.97
C PHE A 179 2.37 29.56 -8.24
N ALA A 180 2.17 28.85 -7.12
CA ALA A 180 3.23 28.13 -6.44
C ALA A 180 3.91 27.12 -7.37
N ALA A 181 5.24 27.19 -7.46
CA ALA A 181 6.04 26.22 -8.19
C ALA A 181 5.85 24.81 -7.59
N PRO A 182 5.93 23.74 -8.39
CA PRO A 182 6.02 22.38 -7.86
C PRO A 182 7.29 22.24 -7.00
N PHE A 183 7.21 21.44 -5.95
CA PHE A 183 8.37 21.08 -5.14
C PHE A 183 9.24 20.03 -5.85
N THR A 184 10.52 20.00 -5.56
CA THR A 184 11.36 18.82 -5.81
C THR A 184 11.18 17.81 -4.66
N LEU A 185 11.64 16.57 -4.83
CA LEU A 185 11.67 15.62 -3.71
C LEU A 185 12.66 16.05 -2.62
N ASP A 186 13.73 16.76 -2.99
CA ASP A 186 14.76 17.26 -2.08
C ASP A 186 14.22 18.36 -1.15
N ASP A 187 13.28 19.19 -1.61
CA ASP A 187 12.61 20.19 -0.77
C ASP A 187 11.95 19.53 0.46
N PHE A 188 11.33 18.36 0.26
CA PHE A 188 10.77 17.58 1.37
C PHE A 188 11.85 16.92 2.22
N ASP A 189 12.95 16.47 1.60
CA ASP A 189 14.01 15.77 2.33
C ASP A 189 14.69 16.66 3.36
N VAL A 190 14.93 17.92 3.00
CA VAL A 190 15.52 18.97 3.84
C VAL A 190 14.61 19.37 5.00
N ILE A 191 13.30 19.52 4.73
CA ILE A 191 12.37 20.11 5.70
C ILE A 191 11.74 19.06 6.61
N LEU A 192 11.37 17.91 6.07
CA LEU A 192 10.64 16.92 6.85
C LEU A 192 11.60 16.21 7.82
N PRO A 193 11.15 15.84 9.02
CA PRO A 193 11.93 14.93 9.85
C PRO A 193 12.13 13.60 9.09
N PRO A 194 13.29 12.95 9.22
CA PRO A 194 13.45 11.60 8.70
C PRO A 194 12.37 10.72 9.33
N LEU A 195 11.86 9.75 8.57
CA LEU A 195 11.09 8.68 9.23
C LEU A 195 11.97 8.13 10.36
N PRO A 196 11.41 7.86 11.56
CA PRO A 196 12.13 7.16 12.59
C PRO A 196 12.82 6.01 11.90
N LYS A 197 14.16 5.94 12.00
CA LYS A 197 14.85 4.67 11.75
C LYS A 197 14.00 3.68 12.50
N ARG A 198 13.36 2.75 11.79
CA ARG A 198 12.49 1.76 12.43
C ARG A 198 13.29 1.27 13.60
N ARG A 199 12.93 1.69 14.83
CA ARG A 199 13.52 1.08 16.01
C ARG A 199 12.98 -0.31 15.85
N ILE A 200 13.85 -1.20 15.37
CA ILE A 200 13.62 -2.61 15.52
C ILE A 200 13.65 -2.74 17.04
N GLY A 201 12.47 -2.55 17.66
CA GLY A 201 12.24 -3.12 18.97
C GLY A 201 12.67 -4.56 18.79
N ILE A 202 13.50 -5.03 19.70
CA ILE A 202 14.13 -6.36 19.60
C ILE A 202 13.05 -7.47 19.45
N GLY A 203 11.75 -7.16 19.64
CA GLY A 203 10.60 -8.02 19.32
C GLY A 203 9.83 -7.80 17.98
N ASP A 204 10.16 -6.84 17.10
CA ASP A 204 9.33 -6.50 15.92
C ASP A 204 9.99 -6.77 14.54
N SER A 205 11.18 -7.36 14.51
CA SER A 205 11.79 -7.86 13.26
C SER A 205 11.13 -9.13 12.73
N GLY A 206 10.29 -9.79 13.55
CA GLY A 206 9.78 -11.14 13.27
C GLY A 206 10.89 -12.20 13.23
N VAL A 207 12.09 -11.86 13.68
CA VAL A 207 13.22 -12.77 13.82
C VAL A 207 12.88 -13.74 14.95
N GLY A 208 12.79 -15.03 14.63
CA GLY A 208 12.34 -16.08 15.57
C GLY A 208 10.82 -16.19 15.72
N LEU A 209 10.01 -15.54 14.87
CA LEU A 209 8.55 -15.73 14.86
C LEU A 209 8.17 -17.12 14.34
N ILE A 210 8.93 -17.64 13.38
CA ILE A 210 8.71 -18.98 12.84
C ILE A 210 9.50 -19.98 13.67
N ASP A 211 8.82 -20.56 14.66
CA ASP A 211 9.27 -21.76 15.37
C ASP A 211 9.03 -23.03 14.53
N ALA A 212 9.49 -24.18 15.04
CA ALA A 212 9.34 -25.47 14.35
C ALA A 212 7.88 -25.85 14.07
N LYS A 213 6.93 -25.48 14.94
CA LYS A 213 5.49 -25.77 14.77
C LYS A 213 4.92 -24.99 13.60
N ARG A 214 5.25 -23.69 13.51
CA ARG A 214 4.85 -22.83 12.40
C ARG A 214 5.56 -23.22 11.10
N ALA A 215 6.83 -23.62 11.16
CA ALA A 215 7.54 -24.13 9.98
C ALA A 215 6.88 -25.39 9.42
N ALA A 216 6.52 -26.36 10.28
CA ALA A 216 5.81 -27.56 9.86
C ALA A 216 4.47 -27.22 9.18
N LEU A 217 3.68 -26.32 9.78
CA LEU A 217 2.42 -25.84 9.19
C LEU A 217 2.64 -25.14 7.84
N LEU A 218 3.73 -24.37 7.70
CA LEU A 218 4.07 -23.74 6.43
C LEU A 218 4.34 -24.80 5.36
N PHE A 219 5.17 -25.81 5.66
CA PHE A 219 5.56 -26.83 4.69
C PHE A 219 4.44 -27.79 4.31
N GLU A 220 3.44 -28.00 5.18
CA GLU A 220 2.23 -28.76 4.84
C GLU A 220 1.41 -28.10 3.71
N HIS A 221 1.50 -26.78 3.59
CA HIS A 221 0.68 -26.00 2.66
C HIS A 221 1.47 -25.38 1.51
N TYR A 222 2.80 -25.38 1.56
CA TYR A 222 3.64 -24.72 0.57
C TYR A 222 4.01 -25.69 -0.57
N PRO A 223 3.82 -25.32 -1.84
CA PRO A 223 4.22 -26.17 -2.96
C PRO A 223 5.74 -26.23 -3.08
N VAL A 224 6.33 -27.42 -2.95
CA VAL A 224 7.80 -27.61 -2.97
C VAL A 224 8.40 -27.18 -4.32
N GLU A 225 7.65 -27.35 -5.41
CA GLU A 225 8.08 -26.97 -6.76
C GLU A 225 8.22 -25.44 -6.92
N ALA A 226 7.58 -24.65 -6.05
CA ALA A 226 7.69 -23.19 -6.09
C ALA A 226 9.05 -22.68 -5.57
N ILE A 227 9.86 -23.54 -4.96
CA ILE A 227 11.25 -23.24 -4.57
C ILE A 227 12.27 -23.98 -5.44
N ALA A 228 11.82 -24.62 -6.53
CA ALA A 228 12.71 -25.33 -7.44
C ALA A 228 13.73 -24.37 -8.09
N GLY A 229 14.98 -24.82 -8.14
CA GLY A 229 16.09 -24.06 -8.72
C GLY A 229 16.74 -23.05 -7.77
N ASN A 230 18.00 -22.73 -8.08
CA ASN A 230 18.91 -22.06 -7.16
C ASN A 230 18.40 -20.68 -6.66
N ALA A 231 17.86 -19.86 -7.57
CA ALA A 231 17.41 -18.50 -7.22
C ALA A 231 16.15 -18.49 -6.34
N ALA A 232 15.19 -19.37 -6.63
CA ALA A 232 13.95 -19.48 -5.86
C ALA A 232 14.23 -20.08 -4.47
N TRP A 233 15.02 -21.15 -4.43
CA TRP A 233 15.49 -21.76 -3.19
C TRP A 233 16.22 -20.75 -2.31
N GLN A 234 17.22 -20.04 -2.84
CA GLN A 234 18.01 -19.08 -2.06
C GLN A 234 17.15 -17.96 -1.48
N ARG A 235 16.21 -17.45 -2.28
CA ARG A 235 15.29 -16.40 -1.86
C ARG A 235 14.38 -16.88 -0.72
N PHE A 236 13.85 -18.09 -0.82
CA PHE A 236 13.00 -18.67 0.21
C PHE A 236 13.80 -18.99 1.47
N ALA A 237 14.94 -19.67 1.34
CA ALA A 237 15.81 -20.08 2.44
C ALA A 237 16.31 -18.90 3.27
N MET A 238 16.76 -17.81 2.62
CA MET A 238 17.18 -16.59 3.34
C MET A 238 16.03 -15.93 4.11
N ALA A 239 14.82 -15.89 3.52
CA ALA A 239 13.65 -15.31 4.15
C ALA A 239 13.17 -16.15 5.35
N LEU A 240 13.22 -17.48 5.22
CA LEU A 240 12.89 -18.42 6.30
C LEU A 240 13.94 -18.35 7.42
N HIS A 241 15.23 -18.40 7.08
CA HIS A 241 16.34 -18.27 8.01
C HIS A 241 16.23 -16.98 8.84
N SER A 242 15.92 -15.85 8.19
CA SER A 242 15.64 -14.60 8.89
C SER A 242 14.43 -14.71 9.82
N ALA A 243 13.33 -15.31 9.36
CA ALA A 243 12.09 -15.43 10.13
C ALA A 243 12.17 -16.41 11.31
N CYS A 244 13.05 -17.41 11.27
CA CYS A 244 13.29 -18.35 12.36
C CYS A 244 14.53 -18.03 13.20
N ASN A 245 15.29 -16.98 12.84
CA ASN A 245 16.58 -16.64 13.45
C ASN A 245 17.62 -17.79 13.36
N GLY A 246 17.67 -18.47 12.22
CA GLY A 246 18.58 -19.61 12.02
C GLY A 246 18.29 -20.82 12.91
N ASN A 247 17.04 -21.01 13.34
CA ASN A 247 16.65 -22.13 14.19
C ASN A 247 16.93 -23.49 13.50
N GLU A 248 17.75 -24.33 14.14
CA GLU A 248 18.18 -25.62 13.60
C GLU A 248 17.02 -26.59 13.34
N ALA A 249 16.03 -26.65 14.23
CA ALA A 249 14.87 -27.53 14.03
C ALA A 249 14.02 -27.10 12.83
N VAL A 250 13.97 -25.80 12.54
CA VAL A 250 13.34 -25.27 11.32
C VAL A 250 14.17 -25.62 10.08
N ALA A 251 15.49 -25.60 10.17
CA ALA A 251 16.39 -26.00 9.10
C ALA A 251 16.18 -27.47 8.71
N GLU A 252 16.13 -28.39 9.69
CA GLU A 252 15.87 -29.80 9.45
C GLU A 252 14.51 -30.05 8.77
N LEU A 253 13.46 -29.36 9.23
CA LEU A 253 12.15 -29.43 8.59
C LEU A 253 12.18 -28.90 7.16
N PHE A 254 12.94 -27.84 6.90
CA PHE A 254 13.08 -27.24 5.59
C PHE A 254 13.80 -28.16 4.60
N PHE A 255 14.91 -28.78 5.00
CA PHE A 255 15.63 -29.73 4.16
C PHE A 255 14.79 -30.97 3.86
N LYS A 256 14.08 -31.51 4.86
CA LYS A 256 13.12 -32.60 4.65
C LYS A 256 11.97 -32.20 3.72
N PHE A 257 11.54 -30.95 3.75
CA PHE A 257 10.54 -30.42 2.81
C PHE A 257 11.12 -30.34 1.39
N CYS A 258 12.36 -29.87 1.23
CA CYS A 258 13.02 -29.81 -0.08
C CYS A 258 13.17 -31.19 -0.73
N MET A 259 13.46 -32.24 0.05
CA MET A 259 13.56 -33.63 -0.43
C MET A 259 12.24 -34.20 -1.00
N GLN A 260 11.11 -33.50 -0.86
CA GLN A 260 9.85 -33.90 -1.50
C GLN A 260 9.83 -33.57 -3.00
N ASP A 261 10.70 -32.65 -3.46
CA ASP A 261 10.88 -32.38 -4.88
C ASP A 261 11.77 -33.48 -5.50
N SER A 262 11.27 -34.16 -6.52
CA SER A 262 12.03 -35.21 -7.21
C SER A 262 13.26 -34.70 -7.97
N ALA A 263 13.38 -33.37 -8.15
CA ALA A 263 14.57 -32.72 -8.69
C ALA A 263 15.61 -32.32 -7.62
N TYR A 264 15.34 -32.55 -6.33
CA TYR A 264 16.24 -32.28 -5.21
C TYR A 264 16.98 -33.57 -4.82
N ASP A 265 18.29 -33.61 -5.00
CA ASP A 265 19.13 -34.79 -4.69
C ASP A 265 20.00 -34.56 -3.44
N ASP A 266 20.55 -35.63 -2.87
CA ASP A 266 21.33 -35.63 -1.62
C ASP A 266 22.60 -34.76 -1.72
N ASP A 267 23.20 -34.64 -2.91
CA ASP A 267 24.34 -33.74 -3.18
C ASP A 267 23.97 -32.25 -3.03
N ASP A 268 22.69 -31.91 -3.19
CA ASP A 268 22.20 -30.55 -2.96
C ASP A 268 22.04 -30.25 -1.47
N ASP A 269 21.79 -31.25 -0.62
CA ASP A 269 21.50 -31.05 0.80
C ASP A 269 22.71 -30.59 1.61
N ALA A 270 23.84 -31.28 1.47
CA ALA A 270 25.09 -30.89 2.14
C ALA A 270 25.54 -29.48 1.72
N ARG A 271 25.40 -29.16 0.43
CA ARG A 271 25.71 -27.83 -0.13
C ARG A 271 24.74 -26.77 0.40
N ASN A 272 23.45 -27.08 0.48
CA ASN A 272 22.42 -26.17 0.95
C ASN A 272 22.48 -25.94 2.47
N ARG A 273 22.96 -26.93 3.23
CA ARG A 273 23.28 -26.78 4.65
C ARG A 273 24.42 -25.79 4.88
N MET A 274 25.52 -25.92 4.14
CA MET A 274 26.60 -24.93 4.17
C MET A 274 26.11 -23.52 3.80
N ARG A 275 25.16 -23.41 2.86
CA ARG A 275 24.55 -22.12 2.48
C ARG A 275 23.67 -21.56 3.60
N TRP A 276 22.86 -22.41 4.22
CA TRP A 276 22.03 -22.06 5.38
C TRP A 276 22.87 -21.49 6.52
N ASP A 277 23.94 -22.19 6.89
CA ASP A 277 24.86 -21.78 7.96
C ASP A 277 25.59 -20.47 7.66
N SER A 278 25.77 -20.15 6.36
CA SER A 278 26.39 -18.89 5.91
C SER A 278 25.45 -17.69 5.93
N PHE A 279 24.15 -17.88 6.16
CA PHE A 279 23.19 -16.78 6.22
C PHE A 279 23.33 -16.01 7.55
N HIS A 280 23.29 -14.68 7.46
CA HIS A 280 23.35 -13.81 8.63
C HIS A 280 22.17 -12.85 8.63
N ALA A 281 21.42 -12.81 9.73
CA ALA A 281 20.24 -11.97 9.87
C ALA A 281 20.55 -10.45 9.86
N GLU A 282 21.81 -10.08 10.08
CA GLU A 282 22.25 -8.68 10.31
C GLU A 282 22.79 -7.96 9.06
N ARG A 283 22.80 -8.59 7.88
CA ARG A 283 23.25 -7.90 6.66
C ARG A 283 22.21 -6.89 6.17
N ASP A 284 22.64 -5.64 5.95
CA ASP A 284 21.83 -4.59 5.33
C ASP A 284 21.27 -5.08 3.98
N GLY A 285 19.95 -4.98 3.81
CA GLY A 285 19.24 -5.46 2.60
C GLY A 285 18.84 -6.94 2.59
N GLY A 286 18.99 -7.67 3.71
CA GLY A 286 18.60 -9.07 3.84
C GLY A 286 17.12 -9.35 3.57
N LEU A 287 16.80 -10.54 3.02
CA LEU A 287 15.42 -11.00 2.85
C LEU A 287 14.80 -11.32 4.21
N THR A 288 13.75 -10.60 4.57
CA THR A 288 13.12 -10.69 5.91
C THR A 288 11.84 -11.54 5.90
N ILE A 289 11.20 -11.67 7.07
CA ILE A 289 9.86 -12.23 7.20
C ILE A 289 8.81 -11.58 6.28
N GLY A 290 8.99 -10.32 5.89
CA GLY A 290 8.14 -9.65 4.90
C GLY A 290 8.20 -10.32 3.52
N THR A 291 9.38 -10.83 3.13
CA THR A 291 9.55 -11.63 1.92
C THR A 291 8.83 -12.97 2.05
N LEU A 292 8.93 -13.64 3.20
CA LEU A 292 8.23 -14.91 3.44
C LEU A 292 6.70 -14.75 3.37
N LYS A 293 6.14 -13.69 3.97
CA LYS A 293 4.71 -13.34 3.88
C LYS A 293 4.25 -13.12 2.42
N ARG A 294 5.08 -12.46 1.62
CA ARG A 294 4.82 -12.23 0.20
C ARG A 294 4.86 -13.54 -0.60
N LEU A 295 5.89 -14.36 -0.39
CA LEU A 295 6.01 -15.68 -1.03
C LEU A 295 4.82 -16.58 -0.72
N CYS A 296 4.33 -16.59 0.53
CA CYS A 296 3.11 -17.29 0.91
C CYS A 296 1.87 -16.76 0.19
N THR A 297 1.82 -15.46 -0.11
CA THR A 297 0.69 -14.85 -0.82
C THR A 297 0.73 -15.18 -2.31
N GLU A 298 1.91 -15.11 -2.92
CA GLU A 298 2.15 -15.43 -4.34
C GLU A 298 1.82 -16.90 -4.63
N ASN A 299 2.21 -17.81 -3.73
CA ASN A 299 1.94 -19.24 -3.82
C ASN A 299 0.60 -19.67 -3.21
N ARG A 300 -0.32 -18.72 -3.02
CA ARG A 300 -1.74 -18.97 -2.66
C ARG A 300 -1.96 -19.77 -1.37
N ILE A 301 -1.07 -19.63 -0.39
CA ILE A 301 -1.26 -20.23 0.94
C ILE A 301 -2.57 -19.70 1.55
N PRO A 302 -3.45 -20.58 2.08
CA PRO A 302 -4.75 -20.17 2.60
C PRO A 302 -4.65 -19.03 3.64
N GLY A 303 -5.63 -18.12 3.62
CA GLY A 303 -5.63 -16.95 4.51
C GLY A 303 -5.59 -17.31 6.00
N ALA A 304 -6.28 -18.37 6.40
CA ALA A 304 -6.28 -18.88 7.77
C ALA A 304 -4.90 -19.42 8.20
N VAL A 305 -4.20 -20.11 7.30
CA VAL A 305 -2.84 -20.62 7.53
C VAL A 305 -1.86 -19.45 7.64
N ARG A 306 -1.91 -18.49 6.72
CA ARG A 306 -1.08 -17.26 6.81
C ARG A 306 -1.34 -16.48 8.10
N PHE A 307 -2.57 -16.43 8.58
CA PHE A 307 -2.90 -15.82 9.86
C PHE A 307 -2.23 -16.58 11.03
N ALA A 308 -2.33 -17.90 11.07
CA ALA A 308 -1.69 -18.73 12.11
C ALA A 308 -0.15 -18.66 12.10
N LEU A 309 0.46 -18.53 10.92
CA LEU A 309 1.91 -18.44 10.75
C LEU A 309 2.49 -17.11 11.25
N PHE A 310 1.76 -16.01 11.09
CA PHE A 310 2.33 -14.67 11.19
C PHE A 310 1.68 -13.75 12.22
N ASN A 311 0.63 -14.22 12.90
CA ASN A 311 -0.02 -13.48 13.96
C ASN A 311 0.40 -14.05 15.33
N ASP A 312 0.84 -13.16 16.22
CA ASP A 312 1.35 -13.54 17.55
C ASP A 312 0.27 -13.49 18.64
N ALA A 313 -0.98 -13.14 18.29
CA ALA A 313 -2.11 -13.10 19.22
C ALA A 313 -2.47 -14.47 19.85
N LEU A 314 -1.80 -15.56 19.46
CA LEU A 314 -1.90 -16.86 20.15
C LEU A 314 -0.95 -16.96 21.36
N ARG A 315 0.09 -16.13 21.46
CA ARG A 315 0.96 -16.06 22.65
C ARG A 315 0.29 -15.38 23.85
N ASP A 316 -0.71 -14.52 23.59
CA ASP A 316 -1.42 -13.76 24.61
C ASP A 316 -2.53 -14.56 25.32
N PHE A 317 -2.84 -15.79 24.86
CA PHE A 317 -3.84 -16.67 25.49
C PHE A 317 -3.23 -17.86 26.25
N ASP A 318 -1.92 -18.09 26.13
CA ASP A 318 -1.21 -19.21 26.78
C ASP A 318 -0.40 -18.77 28.02
N ASN A 319 -0.56 -17.50 28.45
CA ASN A 319 0.07 -16.94 29.67
C ASN A 319 -0.98 -16.47 30.70
N GLU A 320 -2.01 -17.29 30.96
CA GLU A 320 -2.79 -17.28 32.20
C GLU A 320 -2.60 -18.60 32.97
#